data_AF-A0A5E4R458-F1
#
_entry.id   AF-A0A5E4R458-F1
#
_cell.length_a   1.000
_cell.length_b   1.000
_cell.length_c   1.000
_cell.angle_alpha   90.00
_cell.angle_beta   90.00
_cell.angle_gamma   90.00
#
_symmetry.space_group_name_H-M   'P 1'
#
loop_
_entity.id
_entity.type
_entity.pdbx_description
1 polymer ?
#
loop_
_entity_poly.entity_id
_entity_poly.type
_entity_poly.pdbx_seq_one_letter_code
_entity_poly.pdbx_strand_id
1 'polypeptide(L)'
;MTSNDFMLNDSDTENDSDEELQEAFAKGLLKVGLNEEIEKIEKRYVNNVADLKAKLKEFELKLPWIETLDLITTVAPMAPDVALQIQQTAQRRKNLQENSKGNKLYDPTQDPVLNEFKRENLIHRQAQAAVIDGIKRLKDLNISTKRPDDYFAEMAKTDEHMQKVRKSLMSKQAEQARVEKVRQLREQKKISKRVQIDTKLKQAAEKKQMLEQLKRVRKGKSTDLDFLEDNKGKGGKGKDNKNKGNKKRMMKDKKFGFGGKKKGSKLNTRDSSNQMDGFNSSAKKTPYNFKSKSFNPKSKKKNQRPGKSKRKNTKR
;
A
#
# COMPACT_ATOMS: atom_id res chain seq x y z
N MET A 1 47.91 -33.16 -91.45
CA MET A 1 48.06 -34.64 -91.49
C MET A 1 49.29 -34.94 -90.66
N THR A 2 49.25 -35.56 -89.48
CA THR A 2 48.34 -36.59 -88.95
C THR A 2 48.28 -36.50 -87.43
N SER A 3 47.07 -36.70 -86.90
CA SER A 3 46.74 -36.82 -85.48
C SER A 3 46.99 -38.22 -84.93
N ASN A 4 46.91 -38.31 -83.59
CA ASN A 4 46.65 -39.45 -82.71
C ASN A 4 47.82 -40.36 -82.34
N ASP A 5 48.20 -40.29 -81.05
CA ASP A 5 48.03 -41.46 -80.20
C ASP A 5 47.41 -41.10 -78.84
N PHE A 6 46.60 -42.02 -78.36
CA PHE A 6 45.59 -41.94 -77.31
C PHE A 6 46.11 -42.67 -76.07
N MET A 7 46.08 -42.04 -74.88
CA MET A 7 46.01 -42.75 -73.59
C MET A 7 45.34 -41.86 -72.55
N LEU A 8 44.08 -42.19 -72.25
CA LEU A 8 43.41 -41.87 -70.99
C LEU A 8 44.08 -42.69 -69.88
N ASN A 9 44.62 -42.03 -68.85
CA ASN A 9 44.84 -42.67 -67.55
C ASN A 9 44.19 -41.80 -66.47
N ASP A 10 42.93 -42.14 -66.22
CA ASP A 10 42.12 -41.67 -65.10
C ASP A 10 42.44 -42.61 -63.94
N SER A 11 43.21 -42.14 -62.96
CA SER A 11 43.37 -42.81 -61.67
C SER A 11 43.58 -41.78 -60.57
N ASP A 12 42.46 -41.38 -59.97
CA ASP A 12 42.27 -41.11 -58.55
C ASP A 12 43.45 -40.49 -57.78
N THR A 13 43.47 -39.16 -57.72
CA THR A 13 44.23 -38.37 -56.72
C THR A 13 43.29 -37.45 -55.95
N GLU A 14 42.14 -37.98 -55.51
CA GLU A 14 41.21 -37.28 -54.61
C GLU A 14 41.36 -37.70 -53.13
N ASN A 15 42.32 -38.59 -52.80
CA ASN A 15 42.40 -39.20 -51.47
C ASN A 15 43.42 -38.58 -50.49
N ASP A 16 44.33 -37.71 -50.93
CA ASP A 16 45.45 -37.29 -50.07
C ASP A 16 45.05 -36.22 -49.03
N SER A 17 43.96 -35.49 -49.27
CA SER A 17 43.57 -34.39 -48.36
C SER A 17 43.09 -34.86 -46.98
N ASP A 18 42.44 -36.03 -46.89
CA ASP A 18 41.97 -36.57 -45.60
C ASP A 18 43.08 -37.32 -44.85
N GLU A 19 43.98 -37.98 -45.58
CA GLU A 19 45.14 -38.67 -44.99
C GLU A 19 46.15 -37.67 -44.41
N GLU A 20 46.40 -36.56 -45.12
CA GLU A 20 47.23 -35.46 -44.61
C GLU A 20 46.63 -34.82 -43.34
N LEU A 21 45.30 -34.69 -43.27
CA LEU A 21 44.60 -34.18 -42.09
C LEU A 21 44.69 -35.13 -40.90
N GLN A 22 44.57 -36.44 -41.14
CA GLN A 22 44.73 -37.47 -40.11
C GLN A 22 46.18 -37.54 -39.60
N GLU A 23 47.17 -37.41 -40.47
CA GLU A 23 48.57 -37.33 -40.07
C GLU A 23 48.89 -36.06 -39.27
N ALA A 24 48.37 -34.91 -39.68
CA ALA A 24 48.56 -33.65 -38.97
C ALA A 24 47.90 -33.68 -37.57
N PHE A 25 46.77 -34.38 -37.45
CA PHE A 25 46.13 -34.66 -36.18
C PHE A 25 46.94 -35.63 -35.30
N ALA A 26 47.46 -36.72 -35.88
CA ALA A 26 48.30 -37.70 -35.19
C ALA A 26 49.67 -37.12 -34.74
N LYS A 27 50.23 -36.20 -35.54
CA LYS A 27 51.43 -35.42 -35.21
C LYS A 27 51.17 -34.32 -34.17
N GLY A 28 49.90 -34.13 -33.75
CA GLY A 28 49.50 -33.19 -32.69
C GLY A 28 49.47 -31.72 -33.12
N LEU A 29 49.53 -31.44 -34.43
CA LEU A 29 49.49 -30.08 -34.98
C LEU A 29 48.06 -29.52 -34.99
N LEU A 30 47.06 -30.40 -35.06
CA LEU A 30 45.63 -30.06 -35.00
C LEU A 30 45.02 -30.63 -33.71
N LYS A 31 44.31 -29.79 -32.94
CA LYS A 31 43.55 -30.22 -31.74
C LYS A 31 42.08 -30.46 -32.11
N VAL A 32 41.40 -31.43 -31.47
CA VAL A 32 39.96 -31.68 -31.71
C VAL A 32 39.18 -30.51 -31.13
N GLY A 33 38.73 -29.62 -32.00
CA GLY A 33 37.85 -28.53 -31.63
C GLY A 33 38.22 -27.25 -32.34
N LEU A 34 37.26 -26.70 -33.07
CA LEU A 34 37.27 -25.36 -33.66
C LEU A 34 37.15 -24.31 -32.54
N ASN A 35 38.11 -24.29 -31.62
CA ASN A 35 38.16 -23.32 -30.55
C ASN A 35 39.46 -22.55 -30.70
N GLU A 36 39.40 -21.42 -31.40
CA GLU A 36 40.42 -20.40 -31.27
C GLU A 36 40.42 -19.93 -29.81
N GLU A 37 41.52 -20.14 -29.11
CA GLU A 37 41.76 -19.48 -27.84
C GLU A 37 41.93 -17.98 -28.14
N ILE A 38 40.82 -17.25 -28.19
CA ILE A 38 40.88 -15.79 -28.24
C ILE A 38 41.59 -15.37 -26.96
N GLU A 39 42.85 -14.96 -27.08
CA GLU A 39 43.61 -14.39 -25.98
C GLU A 39 42.73 -13.33 -25.34
N LYS A 40 42.44 -13.49 -24.04
CA LYS A 40 41.66 -12.50 -23.31
C LYS A 40 42.48 -11.21 -23.34
N ILE A 41 42.18 -10.31 -24.28
CA ILE A 41 42.81 -9.01 -24.35
C ILE A 41 42.46 -8.30 -23.04
N GLU A 42 43.38 -8.32 -22.09
CA GLU A 42 43.24 -7.59 -20.84
C GLU A 42 43.20 -6.11 -21.19
N LYS A 43 42.00 -5.52 -21.17
CA LYS A 43 41.82 -4.09 -21.44
C LYS A 43 42.64 -3.30 -20.42
N ARG A 44 43.75 -2.72 -20.87
CA ARG A 44 44.56 -1.80 -20.06
C ARG A 44 43.82 -0.46 -19.97
N TYR A 45 43.22 -0.20 -18.81
CA TYR A 45 42.60 1.10 -18.54
C TYR A 45 43.67 2.11 -18.14
N VAL A 46 44.17 2.88 -19.11
CA VAL A 46 45.12 3.98 -18.85
C VAL A 46 44.33 5.26 -18.58
N ASN A 47 44.49 5.83 -17.39
CA ASN A 47 43.90 7.13 -17.05
C ASN A 47 44.75 8.28 -17.60
N ASN A 48 44.58 8.62 -18.89
CA ASN A 48 45.29 9.75 -19.49
C ASN A 48 44.58 11.08 -19.16
N VAL A 49 44.94 11.67 -18.03
CA VAL A 49 44.38 12.94 -17.55
C VAL A 49 44.72 14.12 -18.49
N ALA A 50 45.85 14.09 -19.20
CA ALA A 50 46.27 15.17 -20.08
C ALA A 50 45.35 15.27 -21.31
N ASP A 51 45.09 14.14 -21.97
CA ASP A 51 44.21 14.08 -23.13
C ASP A 51 42.75 14.38 -22.75
N LEU A 52 42.30 13.89 -21.60
CA LEU A 52 40.95 14.21 -21.08
C LEU A 52 40.77 15.72 -20.87
N LYS A 53 41.79 16.41 -20.33
CA LYS A 53 41.76 17.88 -20.19
C LYS A 53 41.82 18.59 -21.53
N ALA A 54 42.60 18.08 -22.49
CA ALA A 54 42.66 18.65 -23.83
C ALA A 54 41.30 18.54 -24.54
N LYS A 55 40.65 17.37 -24.46
CA LYS A 55 39.31 17.14 -25.00
C LYS A 55 38.22 17.93 -24.27
N LEU A 56 38.32 18.10 -22.95
CA LEU A 56 37.42 18.98 -22.21
C LEU A 56 37.44 20.40 -22.79
N LYS A 57 38.64 20.96 -23.01
CA LYS A 57 38.79 22.31 -23.62
C LYS A 57 38.22 22.40 -25.03
N GLU A 58 38.27 21.32 -25.81
CA GLU A 58 37.69 21.26 -27.15
C GLU A 58 36.14 21.29 -27.10
N PHE A 59 35.54 20.62 -26.11
CA PHE A 59 34.09 20.58 -25.93
C PHE A 59 33.51 21.73 -25.09
N GLU A 60 34.34 22.49 -24.39
CA GLU A 60 33.91 23.55 -23.48
C GLU A 60 33.28 24.71 -24.27
N LEU A 61 31.95 24.81 -24.20
CA LEU A 61 31.19 25.93 -24.76
C LEU A 61 31.21 27.12 -23.78
N LYS A 62 31.72 28.26 -24.24
CA LYS A 62 31.75 29.52 -23.46
C LYS A 62 30.46 30.31 -23.63
N LEU A 63 29.36 29.77 -23.12
CA LEU A 63 28.04 30.41 -23.17
C LEU A 63 27.72 31.12 -21.85
N PRO A 64 26.91 32.19 -21.88
CA PRO A 64 26.41 32.79 -20.65
C PRO A 64 25.55 31.77 -19.89
N TRP A 65 25.63 31.78 -18.56
CA TRP A 65 24.98 30.79 -17.70
C TRP A 65 23.47 30.63 -17.96
N ILE A 66 22.79 31.68 -18.43
CA ILE A 66 21.35 31.65 -18.75
C ILE A 66 20.99 30.67 -19.87
N GLU A 67 21.90 30.39 -20.81
CA GLU A 67 21.64 29.50 -21.94
C GLU A 67 21.81 28.03 -21.56
N THR A 68 22.69 27.74 -20.59
CA THR A 68 22.95 26.39 -20.10
C THR A 68 22.07 26.02 -18.92
N LEU A 69 21.79 26.99 -18.02
CA LEU A 69 21.07 26.81 -16.75
C LEU A 69 21.66 25.70 -15.86
N ASP A 70 22.93 25.35 -16.08
CA ASP A 70 23.60 24.28 -15.38
C ASP A 70 23.94 24.69 -13.95
N LEU A 71 23.66 23.80 -13.00
CA LEU A 71 23.89 24.03 -11.58
C LEU A 71 24.57 22.82 -10.95
N ILE A 72 25.75 23.04 -10.42
CA ILE A 72 26.48 22.06 -9.62
C ILE A 72 26.19 22.36 -8.16
N THR A 73 25.39 21.50 -7.51
CA THR A 73 24.96 21.71 -6.13
C THR A 73 25.20 20.50 -5.25
N THR A 74 25.49 20.79 -3.98
CA THR A 74 25.46 19.82 -2.89
C THR A 74 24.03 19.69 -2.35
N VAL A 75 23.78 18.68 -1.51
CA VAL A 75 22.46 18.48 -0.89
C VAL A 75 21.99 19.70 -0.08
N ALA A 76 20.72 20.08 -0.22
CA ALA A 76 20.15 21.19 0.54
C ALA A 76 20.27 20.94 2.05
N PRO A 77 20.67 21.92 2.88
CA PRO A 77 20.72 21.76 4.32
C PRO A 77 19.32 21.40 4.86
N MET A 78 19.25 20.41 5.74
CA MET A 78 18.00 20.06 6.40
C MET A 78 17.63 21.13 7.41
N ALA A 79 16.33 21.28 7.65
CA ALA A 79 15.85 22.05 8.79
C ALA A 79 16.52 21.53 10.08
N PRO A 80 16.98 22.41 10.97
CA PRO A 80 17.73 22.03 12.17
C PRO A 80 17.03 20.96 13.01
N ASP A 81 15.71 21.10 13.18
CA ASP A 81 14.89 20.17 13.98
C ASP A 81 14.90 18.74 13.42
N VAL A 82 14.80 18.61 12.10
CA VAL A 82 14.79 17.31 11.42
C VAL A 82 16.19 16.70 11.47
N ALA A 83 17.23 17.50 11.31
CA ALA A 83 18.61 17.05 11.44
C ALA A 83 18.89 16.51 12.86
N LEU A 84 18.45 17.22 13.90
CA LEU A 84 18.57 16.79 15.29
C LEU A 84 17.81 15.49 15.56
N GLN A 85 16.58 15.33 15.06
CA GLN A 85 15.84 14.08 15.20
C GLN A 85 16.54 12.89 14.53
N ILE A 86 17.12 13.10 13.35
CA ILE A 86 17.88 12.06 12.65
C ILE A 86 19.15 11.70 13.43
N GLN A 87 19.85 12.70 13.97
CA GLN A 87 21.02 12.47 14.78
C GLN A 87 20.69 11.70 16.07
N GLN A 88 19.62 12.09 16.78
CA GLN A 88 19.15 11.38 17.97
C GLN A 88 18.74 9.94 17.67
N THR A 89 18.03 9.71 16.56
CA THR A 89 17.65 8.35 16.15
C THR A 89 18.86 7.51 15.73
N ALA A 90 19.85 8.11 15.05
CA ALA A 90 21.11 7.45 14.73
C ALA A 90 21.90 7.09 16.00
N GLN A 91 21.98 7.99 16.97
CA GLN A 91 22.62 7.73 18.26
C GLN A 91 21.91 6.62 19.04
N ARG A 92 20.56 6.64 19.12
CA ARG A 92 19.79 5.56 19.74
C ARG A 92 20.06 4.21 19.07
N ARG A 93 20.13 4.18 17.73
CA ARG A 93 20.46 2.96 16.97
C ARG A 93 21.88 2.48 17.27
N LYS A 94 22.85 3.39 17.33
CA LYS A 94 24.25 3.05 17.66
C LYS A 94 24.33 2.45 19.07
N ASN A 95 23.68 3.07 20.05
CA ASN A 95 23.65 2.55 21.43
C ASN A 95 22.97 1.17 21.51
N LEU A 96 21.89 0.94 20.75
CA LEU A 96 21.24 -0.37 20.66
C LEU A 96 22.16 -1.43 20.01
N GLN A 97 22.93 -1.05 18.99
CA GLN A 97 23.90 -1.95 18.35
C GLN A 97 25.05 -2.31 19.27
N GLU A 98 25.60 -1.35 20.02
CA GLU A 98 26.71 -1.58 20.96
C GLU A 98 26.27 -2.44 22.16
N ASN A 99 25.02 -2.28 22.62
CA ASN A 99 24.46 -3.08 23.72
C ASN A 99 24.00 -4.49 23.28
N SER A 100 23.80 -4.73 21.99
CA SER A 100 23.38 -6.03 21.46
C SER A 100 24.59 -6.92 21.15
N LYS A 101 24.99 -7.78 22.08
CA LYS A 101 26.01 -8.84 21.88
C LYS A 101 25.48 -9.97 21.00
N GLY A 102 25.24 -9.72 19.71
CA GLY A 102 24.72 -10.69 18.76
C GLY A 102 25.34 -10.55 17.37
N ASN A 103 25.31 -11.65 16.61
CA ASN A 103 25.86 -11.72 15.24
C ASN A 103 25.13 -10.69 14.35
N LYS A 104 25.88 -9.76 13.74
CA LYS A 104 25.31 -8.67 12.93
C LYS A 104 24.78 -9.23 11.61
N LEU A 105 23.49 -9.54 11.55
CA LEU A 105 22.82 -9.86 10.30
C LEU A 105 22.75 -8.58 9.45
N TYR A 106 23.24 -8.63 8.21
CA TYR A 106 23.13 -7.52 7.28
C TYR A 106 21.64 -7.22 7.04
N ASP A 107 21.24 -5.99 7.33
CA ASP A 107 19.90 -5.49 7.06
C ASP A 107 19.97 -4.60 5.81
N PRO A 108 19.47 -5.07 4.65
CA PRO A 108 19.46 -4.30 3.41
C PRO A 108 18.76 -2.95 3.53
N THR A 109 17.88 -2.77 4.53
CA THR A 109 17.18 -1.49 4.74
C THR A 109 18.07 -0.43 5.37
N GLN A 110 19.21 -0.78 5.95
CA GLN A 110 20.14 0.20 6.53
C GLN A 110 21.17 0.73 5.53
N ASP A 111 21.48 -0.05 4.49
CA ASP A 111 22.46 0.29 3.47
C ASP A 111 22.00 1.52 2.64
N PRO A 112 22.79 2.61 2.59
CA PRO A 112 22.45 3.79 1.79
C PRO A 112 22.29 3.52 0.29
N VAL A 113 22.96 2.49 -0.25
CA VAL A 113 22.93 2.16 -1.68
C VAL A 113 21.69 1.32 -2.01
N LEU A 114 21.33 0.37 -1.14
CA LEU A 114 20.15 -0.48 -1.34
C LEU A 114 18.85 0.16 -0.84
N ASN A 115 18.93 1.11 0.09
CA ASN A 115 17.77 1.81 0.60
C ASN A 115 17.30 2.90 -0.38
N GLU A 116 16.36 2.51 -1.23
CA GLU A 116 15.71 3.38 -2.20
C GLU A 116 15.16 4.67 -1.59
N PHE A 117 14.51 4.59 -0.41
CA PHE A 117 13.90 5.76 0.20
C PHE A 117 14.94 6.81 0.62
N LYS A 118 16.08 6.38 1.16
CA LYS A 118 17.18 7.31 1.51
C LYS A 118 17.78 7.92 0.25
N ARG A 119 17.99 7.12 -0.79
CA ARG A 119 18.54 7.57 -2.07
C ARG A 119 17.63 8.60 -2.74
N GLU A 120 16.34 8.31 -2.87
CA GLU A 120 15.35 9.22 -3.44
C GLU A 120 15.27 10.55 -2.68
N ASN A 121 15.34 10.50 -1.34
CA ASN A 121 15.34 11.72 -0.52
C ASN A 121 16.61 12.57 -0.75
N LEU A 122 17.77 11.95 -0.91
CA LEU A 122 19.00 12.67 -1.23
C LEU A 122 18.93 13.35 -2.61
N ILE A 123 18.45 12.63 -3.63
CA ILE A 123 18.26 13.16 -4.99
C ILE A 123 17.28 14.32 -4.95
N HIS A 124 16.15 14.16 -4.24
CA HIS A 124 15.17 15.21 -4.07
C HIS A 124 15.75 16.47 -3.41
N ARG A 125 16.55 16.31 -2.35
CA ARG A 125 17.20 17.43 -1.66
C ARG A 125 18.27 18.12 -2.50
N GLN A 126 19.01 17.38 -3.31
CA GLN A 126 19.98 17.97 -4.24
C GLN A 126 19.25 18.79 -5.32
N ALA A 127 18.18 18.24 -5.89
CA ALA A 127 17.32 18.98 -6.82
C ALA A 127 16.71 20.23 -6.18
N GLN A 128 16.29 20.15 -4.91
CA GLN A 128 15.77 21.31 -4.18
C GLN A 128 16.82 22.41 -4.02
N ALA A 129 18.09 22.06 -3.71
CA ALA A 129 19.17 23.03 -3.62
C ALA A 129 19.40 23.74 -4.96
N ALA A 130 19.46 22.97 -6.05
CA ALA A 130 19.59 23.51 -7.41
C ALA A 130 18.44 24.46 -7.76
N VAL A 131 17.19 24.10 -7.45
CA VAL A 131 16.03 24.96 -7.72
C VAL A 131 16.11 26.27 -6.93
N ILE A 132 16.52 26.23 -5.65
CA ILE A 132 16.64 27.44 -4.83
C ILE A 132 17.71 28.39 -5.39
N ASP A 133 18.90 27.86 -5.73
CA ASP A 133 19.99 28.67 -6.28
C ASP A 133 19.65 29.18 -7.69
N GLY A 134 19.11 28.31 -8.55
CA GLY A 134 18.70 28.66 -9.91
C GLY A 134 17.63 29.74 -9.97
N ILE A 135 16.59 29.62 -9.14
CA ILE A 135 15.53 30.64 -9.06
C ILE A 135 16.12 31.97 -8.57
N LYS A 136 17.06 31.95 -7.62
CA LYS A 136 17.72 33.18 -7.15
C LYS A 136 18.44 33.89 -8.30
N ARG A 137 19.30 33.16 -9.03
CA ARG A 137 20.04 33.72 -10.17
C ARG A 137 19.14 34.21 -11.30
N LEU A 138 18.04 33.50 -11.60
CA LEU A 138 17.06 33.92 -12.61
C LEU A 138 16.30 35.19 -12.19
N LYS A 139 16.00 35.34 -10.90
CA LYS A 139 15.40 36.58 -10.36
C LYS A 139 16.36 37.76 -10.45
N ASP A 140 17.64 37.55 -10.17
CA ASP A 140 18.67 38.60 -10.30
C ASP A 140 18.78 39.09 -11.77
N LEU A 141 18.47 38.22 -12.74
CA LEU A 141 18.37 38.54 -14.17
C LEU A 141 16.98 39.06 -14.60
N ASN A 142 16.06 39.28 -13.67
CA ASN A 142 14.67 39.73 -13.90
C ASN A 142 13.81 38.81 -14.79
N ILE A 143 14.04 37.49 -14.73
CA ILE A 143 13.28 36.50 -15.50
C ILE A 143 12.15 35.92 -14.66
N SER A 144 10.92 35.92 -15.20
CA SER A 144 9.78 35.28 -14.55
C SER A 144 9.91 33.76 -14.57
N THR A 145 9.95 33.13 -13.40
CA THR A 145 10.14 31.68 -13.27
C THR A 145 8.85 30.90 -13.01
N LYS A 146 7.78 31.57 -12.58
CA LYS A 146 6.51 30.91 -12.23
C LYS A 146 5.60 30.82 -13.46
N ARG A 147 5.14 29.61 -13.78
CA ARG A 147 4.08 29.39 -14.77
C ARG A 147 2.77 30.03 -14.30
N PRO A 148 2.17 30.96 -15.07
CA PRO A 148 0.83 31.48 -14.79
C PRO A 148 -0.25 30.41 -14.94
N ASP A 149 -1.29 30.45 -14.10
CA ASP A 149 -2.38 29.47 -14.13
C ASP A 149 -3.25 29.59 -15.39
N ASP A 150 -3.31 30.77 -15.99
CA ASP A 150 -4.08 31.08 -17.21
C ASP A 150 -3.27 30.85 -18.51
N TYR A 151 -2.03 30.36 -18.40
CA TYR A 151 -1.20 30.06 -19.57
C TYR A 151 -1.32 28.59 -19.95
N PHE A 152 -2.21 28.29 -20.90
CA PHE A 152 -2.46 26.96 -21.43
C PHE A 152 -1.54 26.65 -22.63
N ALA A 153 -0.47 25.90 -22.35
CA ALA A 153 0.43 25.34 -23.35
C ALA A 153 0.44 23.81 -23.22
N GLU A 154 0.94 23.12 -24.25
CA GLU A 154 1.11 21.68 -24.20
C GLU A 154 2.05 21.27 -23.04
N MET A 155 1.57 20.37 -22.19
CA MET A 155 2.32 19.85 -21.05
C MET A 155 2.88 18.46 -21.39
N ALA A 156 3.98 18.06 -20.73
CA ALA A 156 4.61 16.76 -20.96
C ALA A 156 3.69 15.54 -20.74
N LYS A 157 2.56 15.71 -20.04
CA LYS A 157 1.54 14.67 -19.84
C LYS A 157 0.16 15.27 -20.14
N THR A 158 -0.69 14.49 -20.81
CA THR A 158 -2.06 14.89 -21.13
C THR A 158 -2.93 15.01 -19.89
N ASP A 159 -3.93 15.89 -19.94
CA ASP A 159 -4.88 16.09 -18.84
C ASP A 159 -5.69 14.82 -18.55
N GLU A 160 -6.04 14.03 -19.57
CA GLU A 160 -6.73 12.76 -19.39
C GLU A 160 -5.89 11.79 -18.55
N HIS A 161 -4.57 11.72 -18.80
CA HIS A 161 -3.66 10.93 -17.99
C HIS A 161 -3.62 11.44 -16.54
N MET A 162 -3.51 12.76 -16.33
CA MET A 162 -3.48 13.35 -14.98
C MET A 162 -4.80 13.16 -14.23
N GLN A 163 -5.94 13.14 -14.91
CA GLN A 163 -7.23 12.79 -14.31
C GLN A 163 -7.26 11.34 -13.82
N LYS A 164 -6.67 10.39 -14.57
CA LYS A 164 -6.53 8.98 -14.13
C LYS A 164 -5.65 8.89 -12.88
N VAL A 165 -4.53 9.61 -12.84
CA VAL A 165 -3.65 9.67 -11.67
C VAL A 165 -4.38 10.24 -10.44
N ARG A 166 -5.10 11.37 -10.60
CA ARG A 166 -5.90 11.99 -9.52
C ARG A 166 -6.95 11.01 -8.98
N LYS A 167 -7.68 10.30 -9.86
CA LYS A 167 -8.66 9.28 -9.45
C LYS A 167 -8.00 8.16 -8.63
N SER A 168 -6.82 7.68 -9.05
CA SER A 168 -6.06 6.66 -8.30
C SER A 168 -5.63 7.16 -6.91
N LEU A 169 -5.14 8.40 -6.82
CA LEU A 169 -4.73 9.00 -5.56
C LEU A 169 -5.92 9.16 -4.60
N MET A 170 -7.06 9.65 -5.08
CA MET A 170 -8.29 9.75 -4.28
C MET A 170 -8.78 8.38 -3.80
N SER A 171 -8.69 7.34 -4.64
CA SER A 171 -9.03 5.96 -4.22
C SER A 171 -8.14 5.49 -3.07
N LYS A 172 -6.82 5.64 -3.20
CA LYS A 172 -5.86 5.24 -2.14
C LYS A 172 -6.10 5.99 -0.84
N GLN A 173 -6.37 7.30 -0.90
CA GLN A 173 -6.69 8.09 0.27
C GLN A 173 -8.00 7.63 0.94
N ALA A 174 -9.03 7.33 0.15
CA ALA A 174 -10.30 6.81 0.67
C ALA A 174 -10.14 5.42 1.32
N GLU A 175 -9.31 4.55 0.73
CA GLU A 175 -8.97 3.24 1.28
C GLU A 175 -8.23 3.37 2.62
N GLN A 176 -7.22 4.23 2.72
CA GLN A 176 -6.50 4.51 3.96
C GLN A 176 -7.45 5.05 5.04
N ALA A 177 -8.27 6.06 4.72
CA ALA A 177 -9.24 6.62 5.64
C ALA A 177 -10.27 5.58 6.11
N ARG A 178 -10.66 4.63 5.24
CA ARG A 178 -11.53 3.52 5.61
C ARG A 178 -10.85 2.56 6.57
N VAL A 179 -9.59 2.20 6.34
CA VAL A 179 -8.82 1.32 7.23
C VAL A 179 -8.67 1.96 8.62
N GLU A 180 -8.36 3.26 8.67
CA GLU A 180 -8.27 4.02 9.93
C GLU A 180 -9.61 4.09 10.66
N LYS A 181 -10.71 4.40 9.96
CA LYS A 181 -12.06 4.37 10.54
C LYS A 181 -12.40 2.99 11.10
N VAL A 182 -12.05 1.91 10.40
CA VAL A 182 -12.26 0.54 10.90
C VAL A 182 -11.43 0.27 12.15
N ARG A 183 -10.18 0.74 12.21
CA ARG A 183 -9.33 0.63 13.40
C ARG A 183 -9.94 1.38 14.59
N GLN A 184 -10.35 2.62 14.40
CA GLN A 184 -11.01 3.44 15.43
C GLN A 184 -12.30 2.78 15.94
N LEU A 185 -13.15 2.26 15.05
CA LEU A 185 -14.38 1.56 15.44
C LEU A 185 -14.08 0.28 16.24
N ARG A 186 -12.99 -0.43 15.95
CA ARG A 186 -12.57 -1.61 16.74
C ARG A 186 -12.10 -1.21 18.13
N GLU A 187 -11.33 -0.13 18.24
CA GLU A 187 -10.83 0.40 19.52
C GLU A 187 -11.98 0.92 20.39
N GLN A 188 -12.90 1.71 19.81
CA GLN A 188 -14.11 2.16 20.49
C GLN A 188 -14.96 1.00 21.01
N LYS A 189 -15.11 -0.09 20.23
CA LYS A 189 -15.82 -1.30 20.69
C LYS A 189 -15.12 -2.00 21.86
N LYS A 190 -13.78 -2.04 21.87
CA LYS A 190 -13.00 -2.60 23.00
C LYS A 190 -13.18 -1.76 24.25
N ILE A 191 -13.06 -0.43 24.13
CA ILE A 191 -13.22 0.52 25.25
C ILE A 191 -14.65 0.46 25.77
N SER A 192 -15.65 0.48 24.90
CA SER A 192 -17.06 0.39 25.30
C SER A 192 -17.37 -0.88 26.11
N LYS A 193 -16.77 -2.03 25.75
CA LYS A 193 -16.90 -3.26 26.55
C LYS A 193 -16.26 -3.14 27.93
N ARG A 194 -15.07 -2.55 28.04
CA ARG A 194 -14.41 -2.32 29.34
C ARG A 194 -15.23 -1.38 30.21
N VAL A 195 -15.69 -0.25 29.66
CA VAL A 195 -16.55 0.70 30.36
C VAL A 195 -17.85 0.04 30.86
N GLN A 196 -18.47 -0.83 30.08
CA GLN A 196 -19.66 -1.57 30.52
C GLN A 196 -19.38 -2.53 31.69
N ILE A 197 -18.18 -3.11 31.76
CA ILE A 197 -17.77 -3.96 32.89
C ILE A 197 -17.46 -3.09 34.11
N ASP A 198 -16.66 -2.03 33.93
CA ASP A 198 -16.26 -1.12 35.01
C ASP A 198 -17.47 -0.42 35.63
N THR A 199 -18.45 -0.01 34.83
CA THR A 199 -19.70 0.58 35.34
C THR A 199 -20.49 -0.40 36.19
N LYS A 200 -20.58 -1.68 35.81
CA LYS A 200 -21.22 -2.72 36.64
C LYS A 200 -20.45 -2.99 37.93
N LEU A 201 -19.11 -3.05 37.85
CA LEU A 201 -18.26 -3.24 39.03
C LEU A 201 -18.38 -2.05 39.99
N LYS A 202 -18.36 -0.82 39.48
CA LYS A 202 -18.61 0.41 40.27
C LYS A 202 -19.99 0.39 40.93
N GLN A 203 -21.05 0.08 40.18
CA GLN A 203 -22.39 -0.04 40.76
C GLN A 203 -22.49 -1.11 41.86
N ALA A 204 -21.80 -2.25 41.69
CA ALA A 204 -21.76 -3.29 42.72
C ALA A 204 -20.96 -2.84 43.96
N ALA A 205 -19.85 -2.13 43.76
CA ALA A 205 -19.05 -1.56 44.84
C ALA A 205 -19.82 -0.48 45.61
N GLU A 206 -20.46 0.45 44.91
CA GLU A 206 -21.34 1.48 45.49
C GLU A 206 -22.47 0.86 46.30
N LYS A 207 -23.14 -0.19 45.78
CA LYS A 207 -24.16 -0.95 46.54
C LYS A 207 -23.59 -1.62 47.79
N LYS A 208 -22.39 -2.21 47.69
CA LYS A 208 -21.72 -2.85 48.84
C LYS A 208 -21.35 -1.82 49.91
N GLN A 209 -20.81 -0.67 49.50
CA GLN A 209 -20.49 0.45 50.39
C GLN A 209 -21.74 1.00 51.07
N MET A 210 -22.82 1.22 50.33
CA MET A 210 -24.11 1.64 50.88
C MET A 210 -24.66 0.62 51.90
N LEU A 211 -24.62 -0.68 51.58
CA LEU A 211 -25.04 -1.73 52.51
C LEU A 211 -24.15 -1.80 53.76
N GLU A 212 -22.85 -1.54 53.64
CA GLU A 212 -21.94 -1.48 54.79
C GLU A 212 -22.24 -0.28 55.68
N GLN A 213 -22.47 0.90 55.09
CA GLN A 213 -22.89 2.11 55.80
C GLN A 213 -24.22 1.87 56.53
N LEU A 214 -25.22 1.29 55.87
CA LEU A 214 -26.50 0.88 56.51
C LEU A 214 -26.28 -0.09 57.68
N LYS A 215 -25.38 -1.08 57.54
CA LYS A 215 -25.05 -2.00 58.64
C LYS A 215 -24.32 -1.31 59.80
N ARG A 216 -23.50 -0.29 59.54
CA ARG A 216 -22.83 0.50 60.59
C ARG A 216 -23.82 1.35 61.37
N VAL A 217 -24.76 2.02 60.67
CA VAL A 217 -25.87 2.77 61.27
C VAL A 217 -26.77 1.85 62.10
N ARG A 218 -27.18 0.69 61.55
CA ARG A 218 -28.01 -0.30 62.29
C ARG A 218 -27.33 -0.84 63.54
N LYS A 219 -25.99 -0.93 63.56
CA LYS A 219 -25.20 -1.36 64.73
C LYS A 219 -24.87 -0.21 65.70
N GLY A 220 -25.41 1.00 65.47
CA GLY A 220 -25.23 2.17 66.35
C GLY A 220 -23.82 2.77 66.33
N LYS A 221 -22.98 2.43 65.34
CA LYS A 221 -21.58 2.89 65.26
C LYS A 221 -21.40 4.23 64.54
N SER A 222 -22.43 4.74 63.85
CA SER A 222 -22.44 6.07 63.23
C SER A 222 -23.87 6.61 63.17
N THR A 223 -24.06 7.88 63.52
CA THR A 223 -25.33 8.62 63.43
C THR A 223 -25.46 9.42 62.13
N ASP A 224 -24.42 9.43 61.30
CA ASP A 224 -24.32 10.25 60.10
C ASP A 224 -25.15 9.66 58.95
N LEU A 225 -26.21 10.36 58.55
CA LEU A 225 -27.17 9.95 57.51
C LEU A 225 -26.87 10.56 56.14
N ASP A 226 -25.72 11.22 55.99
CA ASP A 226 -25.32 12.00 54.80
C ASP A 226 -25.33 11.19 53.49
N PHE A 227 -25.14 9.86 53.55
CA PHE A 227 -25.18 8.99 52.36
C PHE A 227 -26.57 8.91 51.68
N LEU A 228 -27.65 9.31 52.37
CA LEU A 228 -29.00 9.38 51.79
C LEU A 228 -29.28 10.70 51.05
N GLU A 229 -28.57 11.78 51.35
CA GLU A 229 -28.85 13.10 50.77
C GLU A 229 -28.30 13.26 49.35
N ASP A 230 -27.19 12.57 49.01
CA ASP A 230 -26.62 12.54 47.66
C ASP A 230 -27.61 12.05 46.57
N ASN A 231 -28.65 11.29 46.94
CA ASN A 231 -29.70 10.84 46.03
C ASN A 231 -30.95 11.75 46.01
N LYS A 232 -31.14 12.64 46.99
CA LYS A 232 -32.30 13.56 47.04
C LYS A 232 -32.11 14.80 46.15
N GLY A 233 -30.87 15.19 45.85
CA GLY A 233 -30.57 16.33 44.96
C GLY A 233 -30.79 16.08 43.45
N LYS A 234 -31.06 14.84 43.01
CA LYS A 234 -31.27 14.49 41.58
C LYS A 234 -32.67 13.94 41.27
N GLY A 235 -33.65 14.20 42.15
CA GLY A 235 -35.05 13.80 41.99
C GLY A 235 -35.99 14.86 41.39
N GLY A 236 -35.49 16.02 40.97
CA GLY A 236 -36.33 17.19 40.65
C GLY A 236 -36.23 17.70 39.21
N LYS A 237 -36.48 16.87 38.19
CA LYS A 237 -37.00 17.36 36.90
C LYS A 237 -38.05 16.40 36.38
N GLY A 238 -39.30 16.85 36.47
CA GLY A 238 -40.47 16.19 35.90
C GLY A 238 -40.17 15.76 34.48
N LYS A 239 -40.03 14.45 34.30
CA LYS A 239 -40.08 13.84 32.98
C LYS A 239 -41.56 13.78 32.65
N ASP A 240 -42.04 14.82 31.98
CA ASP A 240 -43.26 14.74 31.20
C ASP A 240 -43.27 13.41 30.47
N ASN A 241 -44.21 12.57 30.86
CA ASN A 241 -44.47 11.29 30.24
C ASN A 241 -45.15 11.58 28.89
N LYS A 242 -44.41 12.23 27.98
CA LYS A 242 -44.78 12.30 26.57
C LYS A 242 -44.79 10.88 26.06
N ASN A 243 -45.99 10.31 26.04
CA ASN A 243 -46.38 9.07 25.39
C ASN A 243 -45.48 8.82 24.18
N LYS A 244 -44.43 8.01 24.37
CA LYS A 244 -43.62 7.52 23.25
C LYS A 244 -44.55 6.65 22.43
N GLY A 245 -45.06 7.23 21.35
CA GLY A 245 -45.91 6.55 20.37
C GLY A 245 -45.41 5.13 20.14
N ASN A 246 -46.33 4.18 20.32
CA ASN A 246 -46.10 2.75 20.26
C ASN A 246 -45.13 2.42 19.11
N LYS A 247 -43.89 2.00 19.40
CA LYS A 247 -42.82 1.78 18.37
C LYS A 247 -43.29 0.84 17.25
N LYS A 248 -44.24 -0.05 17.54
CA LYS A 248 -44.93 -0.90 16.55
C LYS A 248 -45.72 -0.08 15.53
N ARG A 249 -46.40 0.99 15.94
CA ARG A 249 -47.13 1.92 15.07
C ARG A 249 -46.16 2.73 14.22
N MET A 250 -45.09 3.29 14.81
CA MET A 250 -44.05 3.99 14.04
C MET A 250 -43.37 3.10 12.97
N MET A 251 -43.13 1.83 13.28
CA MET A 251 -42.58 0.87 12.30
C MET A 251 -43.60 0.51 11.20
N LYS A 252 -44.88 0.42 11.54
CA LYS A 252 -45.96 0.22 10.56
C LYS A 252 -46.15 1.45 9.68
N ASP A 253 -46.10 2.65 10.24
CA ASP A 253 -46.23 3.90 9.48
C ASP A 253 -45.03 4.11 8.55
N LYS A 254 -43.81 3.78 8.99
CA LYS A 254 -42.63 3.76 8.10
C LYS A 254 -42.74 2.74 6.97
N LYS A 255 -43.33 1.58 7.25
CA LYS A 255 -43.46 0.48 6.28
C LYS A 255 -44.62 0.68 5.30
N PHE A 256 -45.70 1.32 5.74
CA PHE A 256 -46.98 1.35 5.04
C PHE A 256 -47.49 2.77 4.75
N GLY A 257 -46.83 3.83 5.21
CA GLY A 257 -47.26 5.22 5.10
C GLY A 257 -48.47 5.55 5.99
N PHE A 258 -48.61 6.83 6.34
CA PHE A 258 -49.76 7.33 7.10
C PHE A 258 -50.94 7.54 6.14
N GLY A 259 -51.84 6.56 6.02
CA GLY A 259 -53.18 6.75 5.43
C GLY A 259 -53.32 7.23 3.97
N GLY A 260 -52.24 7.37 3.19
CA GLY A 260 -52.28 7.87 1.81
C GLY A 260 -52.42 6.79 0.72
N LYS A 261 -52.96 7.17 -0.45
CA LYS A 261 -53.16 6.30 -1.64
C LYS A 261 -51.87 5.55 -2.02
N LYS A 262 -51.90 4.21 -1.93
CA LYS A 262 -50.76 3.29 -2.19
C LYS A 262 -50.58 2.91 -3.67
N LYS A 263 -51.17 3.64 -4.62
CA LYS A 263 -50.96 3.42 -6.06
C LYS A 263 -49.53 3.85 -6.40
N GLY A 264 -48.66 2.91 -6.78
CA GLY A 264 -47.25 3.21 -7.11
C GLY A 264 -46.22 2.45 -6.27
N SER A 265 -46.51 2.21 -4.99
CA SER A 265 -45.53 1.63 -4.02
C SER A 265 -45.09 0.19 -4.28
N LYS A 266 -45.74 -0.51 -5.22
CA LYS A 266 -45.39 -1.86 -5.67
C LYS A 266 -44.66 -1.89 -7.02
N LEU A 267 -44.45 -0.73 -7.65
CA LEU A 267 -43.64 -0.65 -8.86
C LEU A 267 -42.17 -0.64 -8.48
N ASN A 268 -41.38 -1.41 -9.23
CA ASN A 268 -39.93 -1.40 -9.08
C ASN A 268 -39.40 -0.08 -9.62
N THR A 269 -38.76 0.73 -8.78
CA THR A 269 -37.95 1.88 -9.22
C THR A 269 -36.58 1.39 -9.69
N ARG A 270 -35.92 2.13 -10.57
CA ARG A 270 -34.56 1.84 -11.06
C ARG A 270 -33.54 1.63 -9.93
N ASP A 271 -33.72 2.32 -8.81
CA ASP A 271 -32.89 2.15 -7.62
C ASP A 271 -33.20 0.84 -6.87
N SER A 272 -34.47 0.39 -6.88
CA SER A 272 -34.86 -0.89 -6.24
C SER A 272 -34.42 -2.13 -7.02
N SER A 273 -34.29 -2.04 -8.35
CA SER A 273 -33.78 -3.15 -9.18
C SER A 273 -32.27 -3.35 -9.06
N ASN A 274 -31.53 -2.30 -8.69
CA ASN A 274 -30.06 -2.34 -8.61
C ASN A 274 -29.51 -2.59 -7.18
N GLN A 275 -30.35 -2.59 -6.15
CA GLN A 275 -29.93 -2.93 -4.78
C GLN A 275 -29.83 -4.46 -4.58
N MET A 276 -28.61 -4.99 -4.73
CA MET A 276 -28.26 -6.38 -4.41
C MET A 276 -27.65 -6.55 -3.01
N ASP A 277 -27.64 -5.51 -2.16
CA ASP A 277 -27.00 -5.52 -0.82
C ASP A 277 -27.61 -6.51 0.18
N GLY A 278 -28.82 -7.01 -0.10
CA GLY A 278 -29.45 -8.10 0.67
C GLY A 278 -29.08 -9.51 0.19
N PHE A 279 -28.39 -9.65 -0.95
CA PHE A 279 -27.99 -10.94 -1.51
C PHE A 279 -26.65 -11.36 -0.89
N ASN A 280 -26.75 -12.16 0.18
CA ASN A 280 -25.59 -12.69 0.89
C ASN A 280 -24.86 -13.74 0.02
N SER A 281 -24.01 -13.29 -0.90
CA SER A 281 -23.22 -14.15 -1.80
C SER A 281 -22.20 -15.04 -1.05
N SER A 282 -21.91 -14.70 0.21
CA SER A 282 -21.02 -15.43 1.12
C SER A 282 -21.59 -16.76 1.60
N ALA A 283 -22.91 -16.94 1.57
CA ALA A 283 -23.55 -18.20 2.00
C ALA A 283 -23.32 -19.37 1.02
N LYS A 284 -22.72 -19.13 -0.15
CA LYS A 284 -22.37 -20.16 -1.16
C LYS A 284 -20.86 -20.34 -1.36
N LYS A 285 -20.01 -19.62 -0.63
CA LYS A 285 -18.53 -19.71 -0.77
C LYS A 285 -17.86 -20.37 0.44
N THR A 286 -18.53 -21.29 1.14
CA THR A 286 -17.82 -22.27 1.96
C THR A 286 -17.38 -23.41 1.04
N PRO A 287 -16.07 -23.69 0.88
CA PRO A 287 -15.62 -24.86 0.14
C PRO A 287 -16.19 -26.10 0.83
N TYR A 288 -16.91 -26.91 0.05
CA TYR A 288 -17.49 -28.16 0.46
C TYR A 288 -16.33 -29.12 0.79
N ASN A 289 -15.99 -29.24 2.07
CA ASN A 289 -14.92 -30.11 2.53
C ASN A 289 -15.44 -31.55 2.49
N PHE A 290 -15.18 -32.26 1.38
CA PHE A 290 -15.44 -33.69 1.24
C PHE A 290 -14.46 -34.48 2.10
N LYS A 291 -14.66 -34.51 3.42
CA LYS A 291 -14.09 -35.55 4.29
C LYS A 291 -14.76 -35.49 5.65
N SER A 292 -15.46 -36.58 5.94
CA SER A 292 -16.09 -37.00 7.19
C SER A 292 -17.62 -36.90 7.26
N LYS A 293 -18.18 -38.06 7.61
CA LYS A 293 -19.56 -38.40 8.03
C LYS A 293 -20.50 -38.92 6.95
N SER A 294 -20.49 -40.26 6.85
CA SER A 294 -21.66 -41.16 6.83
C SER A 294 -22.89 -40.65 6.09
N PHE A 295 -23.04 -41.16 4.86
CA PHE A 295 -24.20 -41.01 4.01
C PHE A 295 -25.33 -41.91 4.51
N ASN A 296 -26.41 -41.32 5.04
CA ASN A 296 -27.65 -42.02 5.37
C ASN A 296 -28.78 -41.48 4.45
N PRO A 297 -29.23 -42.22 3.43
CA PRO A 297 -30.09 -41.68 2.37
C PRO A 297 -31.57 -41.80 2.70
N LYS A 298 -32.05 -41.08 3.74
CA LYS A 298 -33.50 -40.95 3.99
C LYS A 298 -33.90 -39.54 4.44
N SER A 299 -33.70 -38.54 3.59
CA SER A 299 -34.62 -37.39 3.52
C SER A 299 -34.38 -36.54 2.26
N LYS A 300 -35.08 -36.85 1.16
CA LYS A 300 -35.22 -35.93 0.01
C LYS A 300 -36.06 -34.70 0.42
N LYS A 301 -35.48 -33.74 1.14
CA LYS A 301 -36.04 -32.38 1.19
C LYS A 301 -35.57 -31.64 -0.06
N LYS A 302 -36.44 -31.56 -1.08
CA LYS A 302 -36.26 -30.72 -2.28
C LYS A 302 -35.81 -29.31 -1.88
N ASN A 303 -34.67 -28.86 -2.40
CA ASN A 303 -34.19 -27.49 -2.27
C ASN A 303 -35.28 -26.49 -2.68
N GLN A 304 -35.93 -25.86 -1.70
CA GLN A 304 -36.94 -24.85 -1.99
C GLN A 304 -36.24 -23.52 -2.27
N ARG A 305 -36.58 -22.92 -3.42
CA ARG A 305 -36.17 -21.57 -3.80
C ARG A 305 -36.57 -20.58 -2.69
N PRO A 306 -35.68 -19.65 -2.30
CA PRO A 306 -35.99 -18.64 -1.30
C PRO A 306 -37.25 -17.86 -1.70
N GLY A 307 -38.24 -17.80 -0.81
CA GLY A 307 -39.51 -17.11 -1.03
C GLY A 307 -40.75 -18.01 -1.20
N LYS A 308 -40.59 -19.31 -1.46
CA LYS A 308 -41.75 -20.23 -1.60
C LYS A 308 -42.49 -20.45 -0.28
N SER A 309 -41.78 -20.42 0.85
CA SER A 309 -42.38 -20.50 2.21
C SER A 309 -43.21 -19.27 2.56
N LYS A 310 -42.79 -18.07 2.11
CA LYS A 310 -43.54 -16.82 2.36
C LYS A 310 -44.89 -16.75 1.63
N ARG A 311 -45.05 -17.46 0.51
CA ARG A 311 -46.32 -17.51 -0.25
C ARG A 311 -47.35 -18.50 0.31
N LYS A 312 -46.92 -19.48 1.13
CA LYS A 312 -47.85 -20.42 1.76
C LYS A 312 -48.61 -19.81 2.95
N ASN A 313 -47.98 -18.89 3.69
CA ASN A 313 -48.60 -18.25 4.86
C ASN A 313 -49.58 -17.11 4.52
N THR A 314 -49.83 -16.84 3.24
CA THR A 314 -50.83 -15.85 2.79
C THR A 314 -52.14 -16.49 2.32
N LYS A 315 -52.32 -17.80 2.52
CA LYS A 315 -53.61 -18.49 2.39
C LYS A 315 -54.00 -19.09 3.74
N ARG A 316 -54.54 -18.24 4.60
CA ARG A 316 -55.57 -18.50 5.61
C ARG A 316 -56.14 -17.15 6.02
#